data_AF-A0A7C9JNN3-F1
#
_entry.id   AF-A0A7C9JNN3-F1
#
_cell.length_a   1.000
_cell.length_b   1.000
_cell.length_c   1.000
_cell.angle_alpha   90.00
_cell.angle_beta   90.00
_cell.angle_gamma   90.00
#
_symmetry.space_group_name_H-M   'P 1'
#
loop_
_entity.id
_entity.type
_entity.pdbx_description
1 polymer ?
#
loop_
_entity_poly.entity_id
_entity_poly.type
_entity_poly.pdbx_seq_one_letter_code
_entity_poly.pdbx_strand_id
1 'polypeptide(L)'
;MRIRGKRAAAAAVALVAALALPCGAALADEAKTGWSQDAGGWHYVKDDGSAAKGGWLEVGGKWYLFDGAGTMLTGWQQVGGSWYYLKDSGAMDTGWAQVGGQWYYLKGSGAMATGWQQVGGSWYYLKDSGAMATGWVQVGGSWYYLEGSGAMATGWYTVDGEWNWSDSDGVWHANKWAEDSKGWWYAWADGTYPRDSWQKIDGNWYHFDGSGYIQTGWYQVGGSWYYSYNDGSMASSRWIYGYLNSDESYKGAPKYWLGADGAMVTGWYYARGDWYYADGSGVMQSNRWVGDYWLTDSGAMATDSWVDGGRYYVGADGVWVPNYSQQPSKPNQPSNPGSSDVTAQANYKIEGGWTIQAVSNTGASGLAPALGQNKGSIIFAADEDGYAGLRFVSQDKTYYGTWSFVENSDDSSIYDVTLSDTIEFGASVSVVDGEETLILIEKSEQNMIFVFALHSRD
;
A
#
# COMPACT_ATOMS: atom_id res chain seq x y z
N MET A 1 -72.90 -57.37 82.80
CA MET A 1 -71.43 -57.31 82.98
C MET A 1 -70.89 -56.57 81.75
N ARG A 2 -70.35 -55.34 81.73
CA ARG A 2 -69.91 -54.34 82.71
C ARG A 2 -70.58 -52.98 82.38
N ILE A 3 -70.59 -52.11 83.40
CA ILE A 3 -71.27 -50.81 83.50
C ILE A 3 -70.28 -49.66 83.18
N ARG A 4 -70.84 -48.52 82.74
CA ARG A 4 -70.46 -47.08 82.93
C ARG A 4 -70.41 -46.38 81.56
N GLY A 5 -71.20 -45.36 81.22
CA GLY A 5 -71.97 -44.40 82.01
C GLY A 5 -71.25 -43.05 82.01
N LYS A 6 -71.79 -42.06 81.28
CA LYS A 6 -71.97 -40.66 81.72
C LYS A 6 -72.78 -39.85 80.68
N ARG A 7 -73.80 -39.15 81.20
CA ARG A 7 -74.73 -38.25 80.51
C ARG A 7 -74.24 -36.79 80.56
N ALA A 8 -74.94 -35.98 79.75
CA ALA A 8 -75.29 -34.55 79.92
C ALA A 8 -74.25 -33.52 79.43
N ALA A 9 -74.60 -32.38 78.82
CA ALA A 9 -75.89 -31.72 78.54
C ALA A 9 -75.72 -30.75 77.32
N ALA A 10 -76.76 -30.53 76.50
CA ALA A 10 -77.57 -29.28 76.39
C ALA A 10 -76.85 -28.05 75.78
N ALA A 11 -77.40 -27.21 74.90
CA ALA A 11 -78.71 -27.10 74.26
C ALA A 11 -78.67 -25.98 73.19
N ALA A 12 -79.54 -26.14 72.16
CA ALA A 12 -80.34 -25.15 71.42
C ALA A 12 -79.63 -23.93 70.76
N VAL A 13 -80.04 -23.43 69.59
CA VAL A 13 -81.33 -22.79 69.26
C VAL A 13 -81.43 -22.66 67.72
N ALA A 14 -82.45 -23.28 67.11
CA ALA A 14 -83.60 -22.71 66.35
C ALA A 14 -83.27 -22.03 64.99
N LEU A 15 -83.72 -22.60 63.85
CA LEU A 15 -85.01 -22.35 63.14
C LEU A 15 -84.80 -21.30 62.02
N VAL A 16 -85.06 -21.56 60.74
CA VAL A 16 -86.35 -21.35 60.05
C VAL A 16 -86.29 -21.91 58.61
N ALA A 17 -87.42 -22.46 58.16
CA ALA A 17 -87.79 -22.93 56.81
C ALA A 17 -87.80 -21.78 55.77
N ALA A 18 -87.87 -21.93 54.44
CA ALA A 18 -88.61 -22.84 53.59
C ALA A 18 -88.27 -22.57 52.10
N LEU A 19 -88.82 -23.45 51.25
CA LEU A 19 -89.15 -23.31 49.82
C LEU A 19 -88.13 -23.79 48.78
N ALA A 20 -88.67 -24.61 47.88
CA ALA A 20 -88.01 -25.44 46.90
C ALA A 20 -88.14 -24.89 45.47
N LEU A 21 -86.99 -24.78 44.78
CA LEU A 21 -86.66 -25.10 43.38
C LEU A 21 -87.41 -24.37 42.22
N PRO A 22 -86.91 -24.42 40.95
CA PRO A 22 -85.80 -23.63 40.41
C PRO A 22 -86.14 -23.03 39.03
N CYS A 23 -85.71 -21.81 38.69
CA CYS A 23 -85.69 -21.42 37.26
C CYS A 23 -84.83 -20.18 36.99
N GLY A 24 -83.78 -20.36 36.19
CA GLY A 24 -83.30 -19.34 35.26
C GLY A 24 -82.58 -18.14 35.85
N ALA A 25 -81.43 -18.34 36.48
CA ALA A 25 -80.35 -17.36 36.37
C ALA A 25 -79.31 -17.99 35.47
N ALA A 26 -79.30 -17.56 34.20
CA ALA A 26 -78.20 -17.82 33.30
C ALA A 26 -76.91 -17.41 34.02
N LEU A 27 -75.93 -18.30 34.08
CA LEU A 27 -74.56 -17.92 34.36
C LEU A 27 -74.19 -16.92 33.27
N ALA A 28 -74.23 -15.63 33.59
CA ALA A 28 -73.49 -14.65 32.83
C ALA A 28 -72.03 -15.04 33.02
N ASP A 29 -71.51 -15.74 32.01
CA ASP A 29 -70.07 -15.92 31.83
C ASP A 29 -69.50 -14.50 31.85
N GLU A 30 -68.82 -14.12 32.94
CA GLU A 30 -68.20 -12.81 33.01
C GLU A 30 -67.29 -12.71 31.81
N ALA A 31 -67.64 -11.84 30.85
CA ALA A 31 -66.85 -11.66 29.64
C ALA A 31 -65.44 -11.30 30.09
N LYS A 32 -64.51 -12.27 30.00
CA LYS A 32 -63.12 -12.07 30.39
C LYS A 32 -62.53 -11.04 29.44
N THR A 33 -62.43 -9.80 29.91
CA THR A 33 -61.69 -8.74 29.22
C THR A 33 -60.19 -8.94 29.45
N GLY A 34 -59.39 -8.39 28.56
CA GLY A 34 -57.93 -8.48 28.59
C GLY A 34 -57.35 -9.61 27.73
N TRP A 35 -56.11 -9.96 28.07
CA TRP A 35 -55.32 -10.96 27.34
C TRP A 35 -55.80 -12.38 27.63
N SER A 36 -55.90 -13.19 26.57
CA SER A 36 -56.15 -14.62 26.65
C SER A 36 -55.29 -15.37 25.64
N GLN A 37 -54.96 -16.62 25.92
CA GLN A 37 -54.15 -17.46 25.04
C GLN A 37 -54.87 -18.77 24.78
N ASP A 38 -54.90 -19.18 23.52
CA ASP A 38 -55.36 -20.50 23.08
C ASP A 38 -54.31 -21.19 22.19
N ALA A 39 -54.69 -22.31 21.57
CA ALA A 39 -53.79 -23.04 20.67
C ALA A 39 -53.42 -22.26 19.40
N GLY A 40 -54.21 -21.24 19.04
CA GLY A 40 -53.98 -20.35 17.89
C GLY A 40 -53.09 -19.16 18.21
N GLY A 41 -52.96 -18.77 19.48
CA GLY A 41 -52.05 -17.72 19.92
C GLY A 41 -52.63 -16.82 21.01
N TRP A 42 -52.07 -15.62 21.14
CA TRP A 42 -52.55 -14.60 22.07
C TRP A 42 -53.65 -13.75 21.42
N HIS A 43 -54.70 -13.44 22.17
CA HIS A 43 -55.84 -12.62 21.78
C HIS A 43 -56.13 -11.57 22.85
N TYR A 44 -56.82 -10.49 22.48
CA TYR A 44 -57.23 -9.45 23.43
C TYR A 44 -58.72 -9.11 23.29
N VAL A 45 -59.45 -9.15 24.41
CA VAL A 45 -60.85 -8.69 24.51
C VAL A 45 -60.84 -7.31 25.16
N LYS A 46 -61.37 -6.31 24.46
CA LYS A 46 -61.44 -4.92 24.94
C LYS A 46 -62.50 -4.78 26.03
N ASP A 47 -62.49 -3.64 26.72
CA ASP A 47 -63.43 -3.34 27.80
C ASP A 47 -64.91 -3.31 27.33
N ASP A 48 -65.16 -3.05 26.04
CA ASP A 48 -66.49 -3.10 25.43
C ASP A 48 -66.95 -4.53 25.07
N GLY A 49 -66.16 -5.55 25.38
CA GLY A 49 -66.40 -6.95 25.06
C GLY A 49 -66.06 -7.35 23.62
N SER A 50 -65.59 -6.42 22.78
CA SER A 50 -65.16 -6.72 21.41
C SER A 50 -63.74 -7.28 21.36
N ALA A 51 -63.47 -8.18 20.42
CA ALA A 51 -62.12 -8.70 20.18
C ALA A 51 -61.27 -7.68 19.41
N ALA A 52 -59.97 -7.60 19.75
CA ALA A 52 -58.97 -6.93 18.93
C ALA A 52 -58.74 -7.74 17.65
N LYS A 53 -59.01 -7.16 16.47
CA LYS A 53 -58.86 -7.83 15.17
C LYS A 53 -58.41 -6.85 14.10
N GLY A 54 -57.56 -7.32 13.19
CA GLY A 54 -57.25 -6.69 11.92
C GLY A 54 -56.62 -5.30 12.04
N GLY A 55 -55.65 -5.14 12.93
CA GLY A 55 -54.97 -3.85 13.09
C GLY A 55 -54.30 -3.64 14.44
N TRP A 56 -53.88 -2.40 14.63
CA TRP A 56 -53.17 -1.94 15.82
C TRP A 56 -54.12 -1.70 16.99
N LEU A 57 -53.69 -2.09 18.19
CA LEU A 57 -54.35 -1.75 19.45
C LEU A 57 -53.32 -1.34 20.49
N GLU A 58 -53.59 -0.23 21.17
CA GLU A 58 -52.80 0.21 22.32
C GLU A 58 -53.37 -0.40 23.61
N VAL A 59 -52.53 -1.09 24.37
CA VAL A 59 -52.87 -1.70 25.66
C VAL A 59 -51.78 -1.35 26.67
N GLY A 60 -52.16 -0.60 27.71
CA GLY A 60 -51.22 -0.22 28.78
C GLY A 60 -50.02 0.60 28.29
N GLY A 61 -50.23 1.49 27.32
CA GLY A 61 -49.18 2.34 26.74
C GLY A 61 -48.24 1.63 25.76
N LYS A 62 -48.60 0.42 25.30
CA LYS A 62 -47.84 -0.35 24.31
C LYS A 62 -48.73 -0.72 23.14
N TRP A 63 -48.17 -0.67 21.94
CA TRP A 63 -48.88 -1.05 20.72
C TRP A 63 -48.68 -2.53 20.40
N TYR A 64 -49.77 -3.18 19.98
CA TYR A 64 -49.81 -4.58 19.54
C TYR A 64 -50.54 -4.65 18.20
N LEU A 65 -50.18 -5.61 17.34
CA LEU A 65 -50.79 -5.81 16.04
C LEU A 65 -51.53 -7.16 16.02
N PHE A 66 -52.77 -7.15 15.53
CA PHE A 66 -53.61 -8.35 15.44
C PHE A 66 -53.95 -8.68 13.98
N ASP A 67 -53.91 -9.95 13.63
CA ASP A 67 -54.37 -10.44 12.33
C ASP A 67 -55.90 -10.36 12.18
N GLY A 68 -56.42 -10.72 11.00
CA GLY A 68 -57.86 -10.69 10.74
C GLY A 68 -58.68 -11.67 11.60
N ALA A 69 -58.07 -12.71 12.14
CA ALA A 69 -58.72 -13.66 13.05
C ALA A 69 -58.79 -13.14 14.50
N GLY A 70 -57.87 -12.24 14.87
CA GLY A 70 -57.71 -11.69 16.21
C GLY A 70 -56.47 -12.19 16.95
N THR A 71 -55.59 -12.91 16.27
CA THR A 71 -54.33 -13.41 16.82
C THR A 71 -53.29 -12.29 16.84
N MET A 72 -52.61 -12.12 17.97
CA MET A 72 -51.51 -11.19 18.15
C MET A 72 -50.29 -11.61 17.33
N LEU A 73 -49.72 -10.67 16.58
CA LEU A 73 -48.55 -10.88 15.74
C LEU A 73 -47.24 -10.54 16.46
N THR A 74 -46.16 -11.21 16.07
CA THR A 74 -44.78 -10.97 16.50
C THR A 74 -43.84 -10.86 15.30
N GLY A 75 -42.58 -10.48 15.54
CA GLY A 75 -41.54 -10.36 14.51
C GLY A 75 -41.74 -9.16 13.58
N TRP A 76 -41.15 -9.23 12.39
CA TRP A 76 -41.27 -8.19 11.36
C TRP A 76 -42.64 -8.23 10.69
N GLN A 77 -43.30 -7.07 10.63
CA GLN A 77 -44.62 -6.91 10.02
C GLN A 77 -44.63 -5.70 9.10
N GLN A 78 -45.15 -5.86 7.88
CA GLN A 78 -45.29 -4.78 6.93
C GLN A 78 -46.73 -4.27 6.94
N VAL A 79 -46.94 -3.02 7.35
CA VAL A 79 -48.26 -2.39 7.44
C VAL A 79 -48.21 -1.03 6.76
N GLY A 80 -49.12 -0.80 5.80
CA GLY A 80 -49.20 0.47 5.07
C GLY A 80 -47.90 0.86 4.35
N GLY A 81 -47.13 -0.12 3.87
CA GLY A 81 -45.84 0.09 3.21
C GLY A 81 -44.64 0.32 4.12
N SER A 82 -44.84 0.42 5.45
CA SER A 82 -43.77 0.52 6.44
C SER A 82 -43.55 -0.80 7.18
N TRP A 83 -42.30 -1.06 7.55
CA TRP A 83 -41.95 -2.21 8.39
C TRP A 83 -41.99 -1.83 9.87
N TYR A 84 -42.46 -2.76 10.70
CA TYR A 84 -42.53 -2.65 12.16
C TYR A 84 -41.97 -3.93 12.76
N TYR A 85 -41.34 -3.83 13.93
CA TYR A 85 -40.89 -5.00 14.68
C TYR A 85 -41.73 -5.16 15.95
N LEU A 86 -42.35 -6.32 16.10
CA LEU A 86 -43.11 -6.71 17.28
C LEU A 86 -42.23 -7.70 18.06
N LYS A 87 -41.91 -7.39 19.31
CA LYS A 87 -41.13 -8.28 20.17
C LYS A 87 -41.85 -9.63 20.37
N ASP A 88 -41.17 -10.60 20.95
CA ASP A 88 -41.78 -11.89 21.32
C ASP A 88 -43.01 -11.72 22.24
N SER A 89 -43.05 -10.64 23.02
CA SER A 89 -44.22 -10.28 23.82
C SER A 89 -45.37 -9.64 23.03
N GLY A 90 -45.24 -9.52 21.70
CA GLY A 90 -46.15 -8.80 20.79
C GLY A 90 -46.11 -7.28 20.87
N ALA A 91 -45.37 -6.72 21.82
CA ALA A 91 -45.26 -5.27 21.95
C ALA A 91 -44.37 -4.71 20.84
N MET A 92 -44.87 -3.68 20.14
CA MET A 92 -44.13 -2.94 19.13
C MET A 92 -42.86 -2.33 19.73
N ASP A 93 -41.76 -2.48 19.00
CA ASP A 93 -40.47 -1.95 19.38
C ASP A 93 -40.21 -0.56 18.80
N THR A 94 -39.39 0.20 19.50
CA THR A 94 -38.94 1.55 19.10
C THR A 94 -37.47 1.73 19.48
N GLY A 95 -36.77 2.64 18.81
CA GLY A 95 -35.34 2.85 18.97
C GLY A 95 -34.50 1.79 18.27
N TRP A 96 -33.29 1.56 18.78
CA TRP A 96 -32.37 0.56 18.25
C TRP A 96 -32.82 -0.87 18.61
N ALA A 97 -32.95 -1.73 17.61
CA ALA A 97 -33.25 -3.14 17.78
C ALA A 97 -32.20 -4.01 17.07
N GLN A 98 -31.70 -5.03 17.76
CA GLN A 98 -30.80 -6.02 17.18
C GLN A 98 -31.59 -7.28 16.83
N VAL A 99 -31.72 -7.59 15.54
CA VAL A 99 -32.50 -8.73 15.04
C VAL A 99 -31.63 -9.52 14.07
N GLY A 100 -31.45 -10.82 14.31
CA GLY A 100 -30.62 -11.67 13.46
C GLY A 100 -29.15 -11.22 13.35
N GLY A 101 -28.61 -10.60 14.41
CA GLY A 101 -27.24 -10.06 14.44
C GLY A 101 -27.06 -8.70 13.75
N GLN A 102 -28.10 -8.12 13.17
CA GLN A 102 -28.07 -6.82 12.52
C GLN A 102 -28.81 -5.78 13.34
N TRP A 103 -28.33 -4.54 13.33
CA TRP A 103 -28.99 -3.41 13.98
C TRP A 103 -29.98 -2.74 13.03
N TYR A 104 -31.13 -2.35 13.56
CA TYR A 104 -32.18 -1.60 12.90
C TYR A 104 -32.59 -0.43 13.79
N TYR A 105 -33.08 0.65 13.19
CA TYR A 105 -33.65 1.76 13.93
C TYR A 105 -35.15 1.88 13.66
N LEU A 106 -35.97 1.70 14.69
CA LEU A 106 -37.41 1.88 14.66
C LEU A 106 -37.72 3.28 15.17
N LYS A 107 -38.34 4.13 14.35
CA LYS A 107 -38.70 5.51 14.73
C LYS A 107 -39.65 5.50 15.93
N GLY A 108 -39.91 6.66 16.53
CA GLY A 108 -40.87 6.78 17.65
C GLY A 108 -42.27 6.24 17.33
N SER A 109 -42.67 6.20 16.05
CA SER A 109 -43.90 5.59 15.57
C SER A 109 -43.83 4.06 15.40
N GLY A 110 -42.69 3.43 15.65
CA GLY A 110 -42.39 2.03 15.38
C GLY A 110 -41.99 1.71 13.94
N ALA A 111 -42.16 2.66 13.01
CA ALA A 111 -41.78 2.45 11.62
C ALA A 111 -40.26 2.36 11.46
N MET A 112 -39.78 1.30 10.81
CA MET A 112 -38.37 1.08 10.49
C MET A 112 -37.82 2.24 9.65
N ALA A 113 -36.65 2.72 10.02
CA ALA A 113 -35.92 3.75 9.29
C ALA A 113 -35.06 3.14 8.19
N THR A 114 -34.87 3.94 7.13
CA THR A 114 -33.87 3.74 6.08
C THR A 114 -33.19 5.09 5.82
N GLY A 115 -32.07 5.09 5.12
CA GLY A 115 -31.24 6.25 4.85
C GLY A 115 -30.54 6.80 6.10
N TRP A 116 -30.11 8.06 6.01
CA TRP A 116 -29.43 8.77 7.09
C TRP A 116 -30.36 9.07 8.27
N GLN A 117 -29.91 8.77 9.49
CA GLN A 117 -30.62 9.07 10.73
C GLN A 117 -29.67 9.68 11.75
N GLN A 118 -30.07 10.80 12.35
CA GLN A 118 -29.33 11.41 13.45
C GLN A 118 -29.93 10.95 14.78
N VAL A 119 -29.16 10.20 15.56
CA VAL A 119 -29.61 9.61 16.83
C VAL A 119 -28.57 9.90 17.91
N GLY A 120 -28.98 10.60 18.97
CA GLY A 120 -28.07 10.93 20.09
C GLY A 120 -26.89 11.83 19.70
N GLY A 121 -27.02 12.62 18.64
CA GLY A 121 -25.98 13.53 18.15
C GLY A 121 -25.07 12.93 17.07
N SER A 122 -25.09 11.61 16.88
CA SER A 122 -24.33 10.93 15.83
C SER A 122 -25.21 10.59 14.63
N TRP A 123 -24.61 10.60 13.44
CA TRP A 123 -25.25 10.13 12.21
C TRP A 123 -25.03 8.64 12.00
N TYR A 124 -26.05 7.95 11.51
CA TYR A 124 -26.04 6.53 11.15
C TYR A 124 -26.67 6.38 9.78
N TYR A 125 -26.21 5.39 9.01
CA TYR A 125 -26.84 5.05 7.74
C TYR A 125 -27.54 3.69 7.83
N LEU A 126 -28.84 3.68 7.59
CA LEU A 126 -29.66 2.47 7.52
C LEU A 126 -29.84 2.14 6.03
N LYS A 127 -29.38 0.97 5.60
CA LYS A 127 -29.52 0.53 4.20
C LYS A 127 -31.00 0.42 3.81
N ASP A 128 -31.30 0.20 2.53
CA ASP A 128 -32.67 0.00 2.06
C ASP A 128 -33.39 -1.17 2.77
N SER A 129 -32.63 -2.17 3.20
CA SER A 129 -33.14 -3.28 4.03
C SER A 129 -33.44 -2.90 5.47
N GLY A 130 -33.15 -1.66 5.89
CA GLY A 130 -33.22 -1.17 7.27
C GLY A 130 -32.02 -1.53 8.15
N ALA A 131 -31.14 -2.43 7.68
CA ALA A 131 -29.97 -2.82 8.44
C ALA A 131 -28.95 -1.67 8.47
N MET A 132 -28.45 -1.36 9.66
CA MET A 132 -27.41 -0.36 9.90
C MET A 132 -26.13 -0.74 9.15
N ALA A 133 -25.54 0.23 8.47
CA ALA A 133 -24.26 0.10 7.81
C ALA A 133 -23.10 0.28 8.81
N THR A 134 -22.00 -0.40 8.51
CA THR A 134 -20.67 -0.20 9.10
C THR A 134 -19.66 -0.24 7.95
N GLY A 135 -18.48 0.34 8.17
CA GLY A 135 -17.45 0.50 7.15
C GLY A 135 -17.80 1.56 6.11
N TRP A 136 -17.16 1.45 4.94
CA TRP A 136 -17.36 2.36 3.82
C TRP A 136 -18.75 2.22 3.19
N VAL A 137 -19.40 3.36 2.94
CA VAL A 137 -20.63 3.45 2.14
C VAL A 137 -20.52 4.59 1.14
N GLN A 138 -21.02 4.36 -0.08
CA GLN A 138 -21.15 5.41 -1.08
C GLN A 138 -22.62 5.84 -1.19
N VAL A 139 -22.89 7.12 -0.93
CA VAL A 139 -24.25 7.69 -0.98
C VAL A 139 -24.20 8.97 -1.81
N GLY A 140 -24.99 9.03 -2.88
CA GLY A 140 -25.05 10.23 -3.72
C GLY A 140 -23.73 10.59 -4.43
N GLY A 141 -22.84 9.60 -4.64
CA GLY A 141 -21.52 9.80 -5.25
C GLY A 141 -20.39 10.07 -4.25
N SER A 142 -20.73 10.48 -3.03
CA SER A 142 -19.77 10.70 -1.94
C SER A 142 -19.54 9.45 -1.12
N TRP A 143 -18.31 9.26 -0.65
CA TRP A 143 -17.96 8.20 0.29
C TRP A 143 -18.09 8.69 1.72
N TYR A 144 -18.53 7.80 2.61
CA TYR A 144 -18.65 8.00 4.04
C TYR A 144 -18.11 6.76 4.75
N TYR A 145 -17.57 6.95 5.94
CA TYR A 145 -17.14 5.85 6.78
C TYR A 145 -18.01 5.77 8.04
N LEU A 146 -18.62 4.60 8.28
CA LEU A 146 -19.36 4.30 9.50
C LEU A 146 -18.47 3.43 10.38
N GLU A 147 -18.18 3.87 11.60
CA GLU A 147 -17.39 3.11 12.55
C GLU A 147 -18.06 1.77 12.91
N GLY A 148 -17.37 0.92 13.67
CA GLY A 148 -17.94 -0.37 14.11
C GLY A 148 -19.23 -0.24 14.94
N SER A 149 -19.46 0.93 15.56
CA SER A 149 -20.69 1.30 16.26
C SER A 149 -21.83 1.71 15.33
N GLY A 150 -21.54 1.93 14.04
CA GLY A 150 -22.43 2.52 13.04
C GLY A 150 -22.43 4.04 13.00
N ALA A 151 -21.74 4.71 13.93
CA ALA A 151 -21.62 6.16 13.93
C ALA A 151 -20.77 6.63 12.74
N MET A 152 -21.21 7.67 12.06
CA MET A 152 -20.49 8.28 10.94
C MET A 152 -19.25 9.02 11.45
N ALA A 153 -18.09 8.70 10.88
CA ALA A 153 -16.84 9.36 11.18
C ALA A 153 -16.78 10.76 10.56
N THR A 154 -16.16 11.70 11.29
CA THR A 154 -15.81 13.05 10.82
C THR A 154 -14.41 13.40 11.34
N GLY A 155 -13.73 14.32 10.67
CA GLY A 155 -12.34 14.64 10.95
C GLY A 155 -11.39 13.50 10.58
N TRP A 156 -10.27 13.42 11.29
CA TRP A 156 -9.23 12.42 11.08
C TRP A 156 -9.55 11.10 11.76
N TYR A 157 -9.44 9.99 11.04
CA TYR A 157 -9.57 8.63 11.55
C TYR A 157 -8.65 7.67 10.81
N THR A 158 -8.45 6.46 11.35
CA THR A 158 -7.64 5.42 10.69
C THR A 158 -8.51 4.25 10.26
N VAL A 159 -8.23 3.74 9.07
CA VAL A 159 -8.83 2.50 8.53
C VAL A 159 -7.68 1.63 8.06
N ASP A 160 -7.57 0.42 8.60
CA ASP A 160 -6.49 -0.54 8.28
C ASP A 160 -5.06 0.04 8.42
N GLY A 161 -4.87 0.98 9.35
CA GLY A 161 -3.58 1.64 9.62
C GLY A 161 -3.31 2.89 8.77
N GLU A 162 -4.20 3.22 7.82
CA GLU A 162 -4.08 4.39 6.95
C GLU A 162 -4.91 5.56 7.46
N TRP A 163 -4.32 6.77 7.45
CA TRP A 163 -5.02 8.00 7.82
C TRP A 163 -6.01 8.42 6.74
N ASN A 164 -7.24 8.66 7.16
CA ASN A 164 -8.36 9.12 6.36
C ASN A 164 -8.94 10.37 7.00
N TRP A 165 -9.58 11.20 6.18
CA TRP A 165 -10.30 12.37 6.66
C TRP A 165 -11.66 12.50 6.00
N SER A 166 -12.65 12.80 6.83
CA SER A 166 -13.99 13.21 6.39
C SER A 166 -14.29 14.62 6.88
N ASP A 167 -15.01 15.40 6.07
CA ASP A 167 -15.44 16.74 6.48
C ASP A 167 -16.53 16.70 7.56
N SER A 168 -17.04 17.87 7.94
CA SER A 168 -18.10 17.98 8.96
C SER A 168 -19.42 17.34 8.55
N ASP A 169 -19.64 17.12 7.24
CA ASP A 169 -20.80 16.44 6.69
C ASP A 169 -20.54 14.93 6.52
N GLY A 170 -19.34 14.46 6.90
CA GLY A 170 -18.92 13.05 6.84
C GLY A 170 -18.39 12.61 5.48
N VAL A 171 -18.33 13.52 4.49
CA VAL A 171 -17.82 13.18 3.16
C VAL A 171 -16.32 12.96 3.25
N TRP A 172 -15.90 11.77 2.83
CA TRP A 172 -14.50 11.40 2.76
C TRP A 172 -13.79 12.10 1.59
N HIS A 173 -12.56 12.52 1.86
CA HIS A 173 -11.66 13.10 0.87
C HIS A 173 -10.35 12.30 0.82
N ALA A 174 -9.80 12.15 -0.38
CA ALA A 174 -8.51 11.51 -0.57
C ALA A 174 -7.38 12.55 -0.56
N ASN A 175 -6.20 12.14 -0.07
CA ASN A 175 -4.98 12.84 -0.42
C ASN A 175 -4.74 12.74 -1.93
N LYS A 176 -4.25 13.80 -2.58
CA LYS A 176 -4.04 13.79 -4.03
C LYS A 176 -2.94 14.74 -4.49
N TRP A 177 -2.26 14.34 -5.55
CA TRP A 177 -1.52 15.26 -6.40
C TRP A 177 -2.48 16.14 -7.20
N ALA A 178 -2.11 17.40 -7.38
CA ALA A 178 -2.84 18.36 -8.19
C ALA A 178 -1.86 19.29 -8.94
N GLU A 179 -2.29 19.80 -10.10
CA GLU A 179 -1.49 20.63 -10.99
C GLU A 179 -2.29 21.83 -11.49
N ASP A 180 -1.60 22.96 -11.64
CA ASP A 180 -2.09 24.17 -12.28
C ASP A 180 -0.97 24.77 -13.16
N SER A 181 -1.18 25.99 -13.67
CA SER A 181 -0.20 26.67 -14.52
C SER A 181 1.16 26.97 -13.85
N LYS A 182 1.25 26.92 -12.52
CA LYS A 182 2.49 27.16 -11.76
C LYS A 182 3.25 25.87 -11.50
N GLY A 183 2.55 24.75 -11.35
CA GLY A 183 3.15 23.44 -11.18
C GLY A 183 2.31 22.51 -10.33
N TRP A 184 2.97 21.47 -9.80
CA TRP A 184 2.35 20.43 -9.00
C TRP A 184 2.40 20.75 -7.50
N TRP A 185 1.34 20.40 -6.78
CA TRP A 185 1.29 20.39 -5.31
C TRP A 185 0.58 19.12 -4.81
N TYR A 186 0.66 18.91 -3.50
CA TYR A 186 -0.04 17.81 -2.83
C TYR A 186 -1.14 18.37 -1.94
N ALA A 187 -2.39 17.99 -2.20
CA ALA A 187 -3.53 18.32 -1.36
C ALA A 187 -3.78 17.17 -0.38
N TRP A 188 -3.72 17.46 0.91
CA TRP A 188 -4.17 16.54 1.95
C TRP A 188 -5.69 16.42 1.90
N ALA A 189 -6.18 15.30 2.40
CA ALA A 189 -7.60 14.97 2.48
C ALA A 189 -8.41 16.05 3.21
N ASP A 190 -7.83 16.70 4.22
CA ASP A 190 -8.46 17.81 4.96
C ASP A 190 -8.50 19.15 4.20
N GLY A 191 -8.05 19.17 2.94
CA GLY A 191 -7.98 20.35 2.09
C GLY A 191 -6.75 21.23 2.37
N THR A 192 -5.89 20.86 3.31
CA THR A 192 -4.61 21.54 3.53
C THR A 192 -3.55 21.05 2.53
N TYR A 193 -2.35 21.65 2.56
CA TYR A 193 -1.25 21.29 1.68
C TYR A 193 0.10 21.64 2.34
N PRO A 194 1.18 20.91 2.02
CA PRO A 194 2.51 21.20 2.56
C PRO A 194 3.07 22.51 1.96
N ARG A 195 3.83 23.24 2.78
CA ARG A 195 4.57 24.46 2.39
C ARG A 195 5.89 24.51 3.14
N ASP A 196 6.93 25.05 2.51
CA ASP A 196 8.28 25.20 3.07
C ASP A 196 8.75 23.95 3.83
N SER A 197 8.52 22.76 3.24
CA SER A 197 8.75 21.50 3.94
C SER A 197 9.04 20.33 3.02
N TRP A 198 9.78 19.36 3.57
CA TRP A 198 10.00 18.05 2.99
C TRP A 198 8.85 17.11 3.31
N GLN A 199 8.37 16.35 2.33
CA GLN A 199 7.40 15.26 2.53
C GLN A 199 7.85 14.00 1.82
N LYS A 200 7.70 12.87 2.49
CA LYS A 200 7.86 11.55 1.87
C LYS A 200 6.49 11.05 1.43
N ILE A 201 6.26 10.97 0.13
CA ILE A 201 4.99 10.58 -0.49
C ILE A 201 5.28 9.41 -1.41
N ASP A 202 4.56 8.30 -1.22
CA ASP A 202 4.73 7.07 -2.01
C ASP A 202 6.19 6.59 -2.10
N GLY A 203 6.92 6.69 -1.00
CA GLY A 203 8.32 6.26 -0.89
C GLY A 203 9.36 7.30 -1.35
N ASN A 204 8.95 8.36 -2.05
CA ASN A 204 9.83 9.39 -2.60
C ASN A 204 9.80 10.67 -1.78
N TRP A 205 10.94 11.35 -1.67
CA TRP A 205 11.04 12.65 -1.00
C TRP A 205 10.77 13.78 -1.98
N TYR A 206 9.97 14.76 -1.55
CA TYR A 206 9.65 15.98 -2.28
C TYR A 206 9.85 17.18 -1.36
N HIS A 207 10.35 18.29 -1.90
CA HIS A 207 10.37 19.57 -1.19
C HIS A 207 9.33 20.51 -1.78
N PHE A 208 8.51 21.11 -0.92
CA PHE A 208 7.50 22.09 -1.28
C PHE A 208 7.99 23.49 -0.94
N ASP A 209 7.85 24.42 -1.88
CA ASP A 209 8.18 25.82 -1.69
C ASP A 209 7.19 26.53 -0.74
N GLY A 210 7.41 27.82 -0.48
CA GLY A 210 6.55 28.61 0.41
C GLY A 210 5.14 28.87 -0.11
N SER A 211 4.86 28.56 -1.39
CA SER A 211 3.52 28.56 -1.97
C SER A 211 2.88 27.17 -1.99
N GLY A 212 3.66 26.12 -1.71
CA GLY A 212 3.22 24.74 -1.65
C GLY A 212 3.39 23.97 -2.95
N TYR A 213 4.18 24.46 -3.90
CA TYR A 213 4.50 23.74 -5.13
C TYR A 213 5.79 22.93 -4.97
N ILE A 214 5.87 21.77 -5.61
CA ILE A 214 7.10 20.98 -5.61
C ILE A 214 8.23 21.71 -6.33
N GLN A 215 9.44 21.57 -5.81
CA GLN A 215 10.64 22.04 -6.48
C GLN A 215 11.22 20.96 -7.40
N THR A 216 11.69 21.38 -8.56
CA THR A 216 12.33 20.52 -9.57
C THR A 216 13.66 21.14 -9.99
N GLY A 217 14.58 20.32 -10.50
CA GLY A 217 15.95 20.73 -10.80
C GLY A 217 16.75 21.05 -9.54
N TRP A 218 17.73 21.94 -9.66
CA TRP A 218 18.59 22.37 -8.55
C TRP A 218 17.93 23.47 -7.71
N TYR A 219 17.86 23.28 -6.40
CA TYR A 219 17.34 24.28 -5.45
C TYR A 219 18.09 24.22 -4.12
N GLN A 220 17.98 25.28 -3.32
CA GLN A 220 18.67 25.40 -2.04
C GLN A 220 17.68 25.41 -0.87
N VAL A 221 17.92 24.57 0.14
CA VAL A 221 17.14 24.50 1.38
C VAL A 221 18.10 24.48 2.56
N GLY A 222 17.91 25.40 3.53
CA GLY A 222 18.76 25.45 4.72
C GLY A 222 20.27 25.65 4.43
N GLY A 223 20.61 26.31 3.32
CA GLY A 223 21.98 26.53 2.88
C GLY A 223 22.62 25.38 2.09
N SER A 224 21.96 24.22 1.99
CA SER A 224 22.44 23.07 1.22
C SER A 224 21.74 22.99 -0.14
N TRP A 225 22.45 22.53 -1.16
CA TRP A 225 21.89 22.30 -2.49
C TRP A 225 21.30 20.91 -2.59
N TYR A 226 20.16 20.81 -3.27
CA TYR A 226 19.45 19.58 -3.57
C TYR A 226 19.09 19.55 -5.05
N TYR A 227 18.85 18.36 -5.56
CA TYR A 227 18.34 18.16 -6.91
C TYR A 227 17.08 17.28 -6.86
N SER A 228 16.02 17.73 -7.52
CA SER A 228 14.83 16.91 -7.79
C SER A 228 14.66 16.71 -9.29
N TYR A 229 14.17 15.54 -9.69
CA TYR A 229 13.82 15.27 -11.08
C TYR A 229 12.58 16.05 -11.51
N ASN A 230 12.18 15.90 -12.78
CA ASN A 230 11.02 16.59 -13.33
C ASN A 230 9.69 16.17 -12.66
N ASP A 231 9.65 14.97 -12.07
CA ASP A 231 8.52 14.50 -11.27
C ASP A 231 8.53 15.04 -9.83
N GLY A 232 9.59 15.79 -9.45
CA GLY A 232 9.79 16.37 -8.11
C GLY A 232 10.51 15.45 -7.12
N SER A 233 10.73 14.18 -7.47
CA SER A 233 11.40 13.25 -6.57
C SER A 233 12.85 13.67 -6.35
N MET A 234 13.29 13.67 -5.09
CA MET A 234 14.64 14.09 -4.70
C MET A 234 15.68 13.02 -5.06
N ALA A 235 16.78 13.46 -5.66
CA ALA A 235 17.97 12.64 -5.84
C ALA A 235 18.73 12.46 -4.53
N SER A 236 19.09 11.21 -4.21
CA SER A 236 19.95 10.85 -3.07
C SER A 236 20.85 9.67 -3.40
N SER A 237 22.01 9.60 -2.73
CA SER A 237 23.04 8.58 -2.88
C SER A 237 23.42 8.32 -4.33
N ARG A 238 23.56 9.38 -5.14
CA ARG A 238 23.82 9.25 -6.58
C ARG A 238 24.52 10.45 -7.18
N TRP A 239 25.01 10.25 -8.40
CA TRP A 239 25.55 11.31 -9.25
C TRP A 239 24.45 12.04 -10.01
N ILE A 240 24.56 13.37 -10.10
CA ILE A 240 23.79 14.21 -11.01
C ILE A 240 24.76 14.95 -11.93
N TYR A 241 24.39 15.05 -13.20
CA TYR A 241 25.21 15.66 -14.26
C TYR A 241 24.70 17.07 -14.57
N GLY A 242 25.59 18.06 -14.57
CA GLY A 242 25.20 19.48 -14.64
C GLY A 242 24.56 19.97 -15.95
N TYR A 243 24.43 19.13 -16.99
CA TYR A 243 23.91 19.56 -18.30
C TYR A 243 22.69 18.79 -18.80
N LEU A 244 22.18 17.80 -18.08
CA LEU A 244 21.11 16.95 -18.64
C LEU A 244 20.01 16.66 -17.62
N ASN A 245 18.78 16.92 -18.05
CA ASN A 245 17.55 16.41 -17.45
C ASN A 245 17.27 14.94 -17.84
N SER A 246 18.29 14.19 -18.28
CA SER A 246 18.17 12.80 -18.73
C SER A 246 19.53 12.08 -18.77
N ASP A 247 19.45 10.76 -18.64
CA ASP A 247 20.46 9.72 -18.35
C ASP A 247 21.69 9.58 -19.29
N GLU A 248 22.18 10.63 -19.94
CA GLU A 248 23.34 10.53 -20.86
C GLU A 248 24.62 11.15 -20.27
N SER A 249 25.72 10.39 -20.28
CA SER A 249 27.04 10.89 -19.89
C SER A 249 27.69 11.66 -21.05
N TYR A 250 27.56 12.99 -21.06
CA TYR A 250 28.42 13.78 -21.96
C TYR A 250 29.83 13.85 -21.38
N LYS A 251 30.83 13.35 -22.12
CA LYS A 251 32.24 13.42 -21.73
C LYS A 251 32.63 14.87 -21.41
N GLY A 252 32.88 15.15 -20.13
CA GLY A 252 33.28 16.46 -19.62
C GLY A 252 32.20 17.28 -18.92
N ALA A 253 30.97 16.76 -18.76
CA ALA A 253 29.98 17.41 -17.91
C ALA A 253 30.40 17.34 -16.42
N PRO A 254 30.16 18.41 -15.63
CA PRO A 254 30.44 18.36 -14.20
C PRO A 254 29.52 17.32 -13.53
N LYS A 255 30.12 16.48 -12.67
CA LYS A 255 29.43 15.47 -11.86
C LYS A 255 29.29 16.00 -10.43
N TYR A 256 28.10 15.87 -9.85
CA TYR A 256 27.79 16.26 -8.48
C TYR A 256 27.29 15.04 -7.71
N TRP A 257 27.76 14.83 -6.48
CA TRP A 257 27.25 13.75 -5.63
C TRP A 257 26.22 14.28 -4.64
N LEU A 258 25.08 13.61 -4.57
CA LEU A 258 24.02 13.89 -3.62
C LEU A 258 24.12 12.81 -2.53
N GLY A 259 24.25 13.23 -1.28
CA GLY A 259 24.36 12.34 -0.12
C GLY A 259 23.09 11.52 0.12
N ALA A 260 23.11 10.68 1.15
CA ALA A 260 21.95 9.86 1.52
C ALA A 260 20.73 10.69 1.94
N ASP A 261 20.97 11.88 2.49
CA ASP A 261 19.96 12.89 2.82
C ASP A 261 19.57 13.77 1.61
N GLY A 262 20.17 13.52 0.44
CA GLY A 262 19.97 14.28 -0.79
C GLY A 262 20.74 15.60 -0.86
N ALA A 263 21.50 15.97 0.18
CA ALA A 263 22.29 17.19 0.14
C ALA A 263 23.52 17.01 -0.76
N MET A 264 23.79 18.00 -1.60
CA MET A 264 24.99 18.03 -2.43
C MET A 264 26.25 18.13 -1.56
N VAL A 265 27.18 17.20 -1.76
CA VAL A 265 28.42 17.15 -0.98
C VAL A 265 29.48 18.10 -1.54
N THR A 266 30.37 18.55 -0.67
CA THR A 266 31.62 19.25 -1.01
C THR A 266 32.76 18.67 -0.18
N GLY A 267 34.00 18.79 -0.65
CA GLY A 267 35.16 18.17 -0.02
C GLY A 267 35.26 16.66 -0.29
N TRP A 268 35.93 15.94 0.61
CA TRP A 268 36.11 14.49 0.51
C TRP A 268 34.84 13.75 0.92
N TYR A 269 34.45 12.73 0.14
CA TYR A 269 33.33 11.85 0.45
C TYR A 269 33.59 10.43 -0.05
N TYR A 270 32.93 9.47 0.61
CA TYR A 270 32.99 8.07 0.25
C TYR A 270 31.69 7.66 -0.44
N ALA A 271 31.80 7.03 -1.61
CA ALA A 271 30.65 6.59 -2.41
C ALA A 271 31.05 5.39 -3.27
N ARG A 272 30.13 4.46 -3.51
CA ARG A 272 30.34 3.33 -4.44
C ARG A 272 31.67 2.55 -4.22
N GLY A 273 32.14 2.44 -2.98
CA GLY A 273 33.36 1.71 -2.64
C GLY A 273 34.66 2.53 -2.59
N ASP A 274 34.66 3.77 -3.10
CA ASP A 274 35.86 4.59 -3.23
C ASP A 274 35.72 5.99 -2.60
N TRP A 275 36.86 6.63 -2.36
CA TRP A 275 36.93 8.03 -1.97
C TRP A 275 36.94 8.94 -3.19
N TYR A 276 36.18 10.03 -3.14
CA TYR A 276 36.09 11.06 -4.17
C TYR A 276 36.26 12.43 -3.51
N TYR A 277 36.51 13.45 -4.33
CA TYR A 277 36.58 14.83 -3.87
C TYR A 277 35.76 15.76 -4.76
N ALA A 278 34.88 16.55 -4.14
CA ALA A 278 34.13 17.62 -4.78
C ALA A 278 34.72 18.97 -4.36
N ASP A 279 34.87 19.90 -5.30
CA ASP A 279 35.33 21.25 -4.96
C ASP A 279 34.27 22.07 -4.21
N GLY A 280 34.58 23.34 -3.89
CA GLY A 280 33.65 24.22 -3.18
C GLY A 280 32.34 24.53 -3.92
N SER A 281 32.24 24.19 -5.20
CA SER A 281 31.00 24.28 -5.99
C SER A 281 30.25 22.94 -6.08
N GLY A 282 30.78 21.86 -5.50
CA GLY A 282 30.22 20.52 -5.54
C GLY A 282 30.66 19.68 -6.75
N VAL A 283 31.52 20.22 -7.62
CA VAL A 283 31.97 19.50 -8.82
C VAL A 283 33.02 18.47 -8.43
N MET A 284 32.77 17.21 -8.78
CA MET A 284 33.73 16.12 -8.63
C MET A 284 35.00 16.40 -9.43
N GLN A 285 36.13 16.31 -8.75
CA GLN A 285 37.44 16.42 -9.36
C GLN A 285 37.90 15.05 -9.88
N SER A 286 38.59 15.05 -11.02
CA SER A 286 39.22 13.85 -11.60
C SER A 286 40.52 14.19 -12.31
N ASN A 287 41.35 13.18 -12.51
CA ASN A 287 42.65 13.24 -13.18
C ASN A 287 43.55 14.37 -12.65
N ARG A 288 43.67 14.47 -11.33
CA ARG A 288 44.47 15.51 -10.66
C ARG A 288 44.82 15.16 -9.22
N TRP A 289 45.82 15.87 -8.71
CA TRP A 289 46.16 15.89 -7.29
C TRP A 289 45.19 16.77 -6.49
N VAL A 290 44.77 16.29 -5.32
CA VAL A 290 44.10 17.04 -4.26
C VAL A 290 44.84 16.79 -2.96
N GLY A 291 45.61 17.79 -2.50
CA GLY A 291 46.58 17.57 -1.42
C GLY A 291 47.62 16.52 -1.84
N ASP A 292 47.84 15.53 -0.97
CA ASP A 292 48.77 14.43 -1.21
C ASP A 292 48.12 13.19 -1.86
N TYR A 293 46.89 13.34 -2.37
CA TYR A 293 46.09 12.24 -2.93
C TYR A 293 45.85 12.46 -4.43
N TRP A 294 45.91 11.39 -5.21
CA TRP A 294 45.61 11.43 -6.64
C TRP A 294 44.21 10.91 -6.92
N LEU A 295 43.44 11.68 -7.69
CA LEU A 295 42.15 11.25 -8.24
C LEU A 295 42.36 10.76 -9.67
N THR A 296 41.89 9.55 -9.94
CA THR A 296 41.94 8.90 -11.26
C THR A 296 40.99 9.60 -12.25
N ASP A 297 40.98 9.12 -13.50
CA ASP A 297 40.12 9.64 -14.57
C ASP A 297 38.63 9.49 -14.24
N SER A 298 38.25 8.45 -13.47
CA SER A 298 36.90 8.26 -12.96
C SER A 298 36.55 9.16 -11.76
N GLY A 299 37.56 9.82 -11.17
CA GLY A 299 37.45 10.62 -9.95
C GLY A 299 37.70 9.86 -8.66
N ALA A 300 37.81 8.53 -8.70
CA ALA A 300 38.15 7.71 -7.53
C ALA A 300 39.59 8.00 -7.06
N MET A 301 39.79 8.04 -5.75
CA MET A 301 41.10 8.18 -5.12
C MET A 301 41.91 6.92 -5.35
N ALA A 302 43.08 7.07 -5.98
CA ALA A 302 43.98 5.95 -6.22
C ALA A 302 44.61 5.47 -4.90
N THR A 303 44.73 4.15 -4.75
CA THR A 303 45.51 3.50 -3.70
C THR A 303 46.46 2.47 -4.33
N ASP A 304 47.56 2.21 -3.64
CA ASP A 304 48.58 1.20 -3.95
C ASP A 304 48.98 1.10 -5.44
N SER A 305 49.22 2.24 -6.08
CA SER A 305 49.37 2.30 -7.54
C SER A 305 50.27 3.45 -8.01
N TRP A 306 50.77 3.28 -9.23
CA TRP A 306 51.48 4.32 -9.96
C TRP A 306 50.48 5.24 -10.68
N VAL A 307 50.60 6.54 -10.45
CA VAL A 307 49.63 7.55 -10.91
C VAL A 307 50.30 8.65 -11.74
N ASP A 308 49.48 9.54 -12.31
CA ASP A 308 49.91 10.73 -13.05
C ASP A 308 50.94 10.40 -14.15
N GLY A 309 50.54 9.49 -15.05
CA GLY A 309 51.39 8.98 -16.13
C GLY A 309 52.54 8.08 -15.66
N GLY A 310 52.42 7.47 -14.47
CA GLY A 310 53.41 6.59 -13.88
C GLY A 310 54.62 7.33 -13.28
N ARG A 311 54.44 8.60 -12.91
CA ARG A 311 55.50 9.47 -12.35
C ARG A 311 55.58 9.39 -10.83
N TYR A 312 54.48 9.06 -10.17
CA TYR A 312 54.36 9.06 -8.72
C TYR A 312 53.69 7.77 -8.25
N TYR A 313 54.03 7.33 -7.04
CA TYR A 313 53.39 6.20 -6.38
C TYR A 313 52.57 6.68 -5.19
N VAL A 314 51.35 6.18 -5.06
CA VAL A 314 50.50 6.37 -3.87
C VAL A 314 50.41 5.06 -3.09
N GLY A 315 50.45 5.15 -1.76
CA GLY A 315 50.39 3.99 -0.86
C GLY A 315 48.99 3.37 -0.78
N ALA A 316 48.86 2.30 0.00
CA ALA A 316 47.57 1.66 0.28
C ALA A 316 46.55 2.60 0.96
N ASP A 317 47.04 3.64 1.65
CA ASP A 317 46.25 4.73 2.23
C ASP A 317 45.96 5.87 1.23
N GLY A 318 46.43 5.76 -0.02
CA GLY A 318 46.28 6.74 -1.09
C GLY A 318 47.22 7.93 -1.00
N VAL A 319 48.07 8.00 0.03
CA VAL A 319 49.00 9.11 0.23
C VAL A 319 50.19 8.97 -0.71
N TRP A 320 50.60 10.06 -1.34
CA TRP A 320 51.81 10.10 -2.16
C TRP A 320 53.04 9.65 -1.35
N VAL A 321 53.83 8.73 -1.92
CA VAL A 321 55.08 8.23 -1.35
C VAL A 321 56.27 8.80 -2.14
N PRO A 322 56.97 9.81 -1.61
CA PRO A 322 58.14 10.38 -2.27
C PRO A 322 59.27 9.35 -2.41
N ASN A 323 59.96 9.38 -3.54
CA ASN A 323 61.13 8.53 -3.82
C ASN A 323 60.89 7.02 -3.71
N TYR A 324 59.65 6.56 -3.95
CA TYR A 324 59.35 5.14 -3.99
C TYR A 324 60.13 4.45 -5.12
N SER A 325 61.10 3.63 -4.76
CA SER A 325 62.15 3.11 -5.66
C SER A 325 61.82 1.77 -6.30
N GLN A 326 60.65 1.19 -6.01
CA GLN A 326 60.16 -0.04 -6.64
C GLN A 326 59.28 0.27 -7.86
N GLN A 327 59.76 1.15 -8.75
CA GLN A 327 59.09 1.33 -10.03
C GLN A 327 59.26 0.02 -10.81
N PRO A 328 58.17 -0.71 -11.15
CA PRO A 328 58.31 -1.78 -12.13
C PRO A 328 58.94 -1.13 -13.35
N SER A 329 60.00 -1.74 -13.90
CA SER A 329 60.62 -1.28 -15.13
C SER A 329 59.51 -0.91 -16.10
N LYS A 330 59.45 0.37 -16.53
CA LYS A 330 58.50 0.80 -17.56
C LYS A 330 58.46 -0.32 -18.60
N PRO A 331 57.30 -0.88 -18.98
CA PRO A 331 57.28 -1.75 -20.13
C PRO A 331 57.96 -0.93 -21.23
N ASN A 332 59.03 -1.49 -21.82
CA ASN A 332 59.71 -0.84 -22.92
C ASN A 332 58.62 -0.32 -23.86
N GLN A 333 58.60 0.99 -24.11
CA GLN A 333 57.85 1.49 -25.25
C GLN A 333 58.30 0.61 -26.42
N PRO A 334 57.40 -0.16 -27.06
CA PRO A 334 57.81 -0.93 -28.21
C PRO A 334 58.37 0.09 -29.20
N SER A 335 59.66 -0.04 -29.50
CA SER A 335 60.30 0.69 -30.59
C SER A 335 59.44 0.48 -31.81
N ASN A 336 58.74 1.53 -32.25
CA ASN A 336 57.78 1.56 -33.35
C ASN A 336 58.10 0.48 -34.42
N PRO A 337 57.48 -0.72 -34.35
CA PRO A 337 57.37 -1.54 -35.53
C PRO A 337 56.20 -0.94 -36.31
N GLY A 338 56.43 -0.57 -37.57
CA GLY A 338 55.40 -0.01 -38.43
C GLY A 338 54.06 -0.75 -38.24
N SER A 339 53.00 0.04 -38.05
CA SER A 339 51.62 -0.38 -37.82
C SER A 339 51.30 -1.83 -38.19
N SER A 340 51.11 -2.67 -37.18
CA SER A 340 50.29 -3.88 -37.31
C SER A 340 49.54 -4.09 -36.01
N ASP A 341 48.22 -3.97 -36.08
CA ASP A 341 47.24 -4.17 -35.01
C ASP A 341 47.49 -5.47 -34.23
N VAL A 342 47.59 -5.37 -32.89
CA VAL A 342 47.49 -6.54 -32.01
C VAL A 342 46.23 -6.39 -31.18
N THR A 343 45.15 -6.98 -31.67
CA THR A 343 43.93 -7.25 -30.90
C THR A 343 44.15 -8.53 -30.10
N ALA A 344 44.14 -8.45 -28.77
CA ALA A 344 44.02 -9.64 -27.94
C ALA A 344 42.55 -10.09 -27.94
N GLN A 345 42.20 -11.01 -28.84
CA GLN A 345 40.92 -11.71 -28.85
C GLN A 345 41.02 -13.01 -28.06
N ALA A 346 40.32 -13.13 -26.94
CA ALA A 346 40.05 -14.42 -26.32
C ALA A 346 38.76 -15.00 -26.94
N ASN A 347 38.91 -15.94 -27.89
CA ASN A 347 37.78 -16.62 -28.51
C ASN A 347 37.51 -17.93 -27.76
N TYR A 348 36.41 -17.99 -27.01
CA TYR A 348 35.92 -19.25 -26.46
C TYR A 348 34.98 -19.91 -27.48
N LYS A 349 35.31 -21.15 -27.86
CA LYS A 349 34.45 -22.00 -28.70
C LYS A 349 33.51 -22.80 -27.79
N ILE A 350 32.22 -22.71 -28.04
CA ILE A 350 31.22 -23.61 -27.48
C ILE A 350 30.75 -24.53 -28.61
N GLU A 351 30.48 -25.79 -28.31
CA GLU A 351 29.93 -26.73 -29.29
C GLU A 351 28.62 -26.18 -29.90
N GLY A 352 28.51 -26.22 -31.23
CA GLY A 352 27.39 -25.63 -31.98
C GLY A 352 27.74 -24.47 -32.91
N GLY A 353 29.00 -24.03 -32.97
CA GLY A 353 29.48 -23.12 -34.03
C GLY A 353 29.42 -21.62 -33.73
N TRP A 354 29.00 -21.25 -32.52
CA TRP A 354 28.95 -19.89 -31.98
C TRP A 354 30.30 -19.46 -31.38
N THR A 355 30.57 -18.15 -31.39
CA THR A 355 31.78 -17.54 -30.80
C THR A 355 31.38 -16.39 -29.89
N ILE A 356 31.89 -16.38 -28.66
CA ILE A 356 31.77 -15.25 -27.73
C ILE A 356 32.98 -14.34 -27.93
N GLN A 357 32.75 -13.03 -28.12
CA GLN A 357 33.78 -12.01 -28.10
C GLN A 357 33.54 -11.05 -26.94
N ALA A 358 34.47 -11.02 -26.00
CA ALA A 358 34.57 -9.95 -25.02
C ALA A 358 35.38 -8.80 -25.63
N VAL A 359 34.83 -7.58 -25.61
CA VAL A 359 35.51 -6.39 -26.13
C VAL A 359 35.64 -5.39 -24.97
N SER A 360 36.82 -5.28 -24.38
CA SER A 360 37.13 -4.19 -23.46
C SER A 360 37.35 -2.92 -24.28
N ASN A 361 36.45 -1.94 -24.18
CA ASN A 361 36.51 -0.76 -25.02
C ASN A 361 37.48 0.29 -24.44
N THR A 362 38.79 0.09 -24.61
CA THR A 362 39.75 1.19 -24.46
C THR A 362 39.85 1.93 -25.79
N GLY A 363 38.90 2.83 -26.03
CA GLY A 363 39.00 3.89 -27.05
C GLY A 363 39.15 3.46 -28.51
N ALA A 364 38.03 3.30 -29.23
CA ALA A 364 38.00 3.59 -30.66
C ALA A 364 36.58 3.97 -31.11
N SER A 365 36.40 5.22 -31.51
CA SER A 365 35.28 5.63 -32.33
C SER A 365 35.37 4.94 -33.71
N GLY A 366 34.43 4.05 -34.00
CA GLY A 366 34.19 3.53 -35.34
C GLY A 366 35.09 2.36 -35.76
N LEU A 367 34.47 1.18 -35.84
CA LEU A 367 34.55 0.16 -36.91
C LEU A 367 34.17 -1.19 -36.29
N ALA A 368 32.92 -1.61 -36.50
CA ALA A 368 32.55 -3.01 -36.30
C ALA A 368 33.29 -3.84 -37.37
N PRO A 369 34.04 -4.90 -37.01
CA PRO A 369 34.62 -5.76 -38.02
C PRO A 369 33.49 -6.46 -38.79
N ALA A 370 33.61 -6.52 -40.12
CA ALA A 370 32.66 -7.23 -40.97
C ALA A 370 32.71 -8.73 -40.63
N LEU A 371 31.67 -9.24 -39.98
CA LEU A 371 31.51 -10.66 -39.70
C LEU A 371 30.89 -11.36 -40.91
N GLY A 372 31.50 -12.48 -41.33
CA GLY A 372 31.05 -13.27 -42.47
C GLY A 372 29.61 -13.79 -42.30
N GLN A 373 28.92 -13.99 -43.43
CA GLN A 373 27.46 -14.06 -43.60
C GLN A 373 26.68 -15.18 -42.84
N ASN A 374 27.17 -15.81 -41.78
CA ASN A 374 26.51 -16.98 -41.20
C ASN A 374 26.57 -17.17 -39.66
N LYS A 375 26.82 -16.14 -38.84
CA LYS A 375 26.89 -16.33 -37.37
C LYS A 375 26.31 -15.15 -36.60
N GLY A 376 25.37 -15.41 -35.68
CA GLY A 376 24.93 -14.41 -34.69
C GLY A 376 25.95 -14.28 -33.56
N SER A 377 25.86 -13.20 -32.80
CA SER A 377 26.86 -12.84 -31.79
C SER A 377 26.21 -12.15 -30.59
N ILE A 378 26.75 -12.44 -29.40
CA ILE A 378 26.45 -11.77 -28.13
C ILE A 378 27.68 -10.92 -27.80
N ILE A 379 27.46 -9.61 -27.60
CA ILE A 379 28.52 -8.64 -27.27
C ILE A 379 28.24 -8.11 -25.88
N PHE A 380 29.23 -8.25 -24.99
CA PHE A 380 29.26 -7.59 -23.69
C PHE A 380 30.11 -6.32 -23.83
N ALA A 381 29.52 -5.17 -23.55
CA ALA A 381 30.25 -3.91 -23.46
C ALA A 381 30.00 -3.32 -22.08
N ALA A 382 31.06 -3.13 -21.30
CA ALA A 382 31.05 -2.30 -20.10
C ALA A 382 31.66 -0.95 -20.46
N ASP A 383 31.03 0.14 -20.02
CA ASP A 383 31.67 1.45 -20.02
C ASP A 383 32.56 1.66 -18.78
N GLU A 384 33.30 2.76 -18.76
CA GLU A 384 34.22 3.15 -17.68
C GLU A 384 33.50 3.42 -16.34
N ASP A 385 32.16 3.51 -16.34
CA ASP A 385 31.32 3.87 -15.18
C ASP A 385 30.56 2.66 -14.58
N GLY A 386 30.78 1.44 -15.12
CA GLY A 386 30.21 0.19 -14.63
C GLY A 386 28.83 -0.16 -15.20
N TYR A 387 28.36 0.55 -16.23
CA TYR A 387 27.17 0.13 -16.96
C TYR A 387 27.56 -0.92 -18.00
N ALA A 388 27.10 -2.15 -17.79
CA ALA A 388 27.23 -3.19 -18.78
C ALA A 388 25.97 -3.28 -19.66
N GLY A 389 26.12 -3.20 -20.97
CA GLY A 389 25.03 -3.42 -21.91
C GLY A 389 25.09 -4.83 -22.48
N LEU A 390 23.95 -5.50 -22.61
CA LEU A 390 23.83 -6.78 -23.31
C LEU A 390 23.22 -6.53 -24.70
N ARG A 391 23.99 -6.82 -25.76
CA ARG A 391 23.51 -6.70 -27.15
C ARG A 391 23.33 -8.07 -27.78
N PHE A 392 22.10 -8.38 -28.19
CA PHE A 392 21.80 -9.57 -29.00
C PHE A 392 21.61 -9.17 -30.47
N VAL A 393 22.34 -9.85 -31.35
CA VAL A 393 22.20 -9.70 -32.81
C VAL A 393 21.80 -11.04 -33.42
N SER A 394 20.55 -11.15 -33.89
CA SER A 394 20.11 -12.24 -34.77
C SER A 394 20.37 -11.87 -36.24
N GLN A 395 20.07 -12.77 -37.19
CA GLN A 395 20.26 -12.51 -38.64
C GLN A 395 19.44 -11.32 -39.17
N ASP A 396 18.44 -10.88 -38.42
CA ASP A 396 17.29 -10.11 -38.88
C ASP A 396 16.81 -9.04 -37.87
N LYS A 397 17.23 -9.10 -36.60
CA LYS A 397 16.92 -8.09 -35.58
C LYS A 397 18.07 -7.85 -34.61
N THR A 398 18.22 -6.61 -34.17
CA THR A 398 19.07 -6.22 -33.03
C THR A 398 18.17 -5.89 -31.86
N TYR A 399 18.43 -6.49 -30.70
CA TYR A 399 17.70 -6.22 -29.46
C TYR A 399 18.63 -5.48 -28.48
N TYR A 400 18.09 -4.46 -27.82
CA TYR A 400 18.78 -3.64 -26.83
C TYR A 400 18.11 -3.85 -25.48
N GLY A 401 18.88 -4.20 -24.46
CA GLY A 401 18.42 -4.23 -23.08
C GLY A 401 19.35 -3.38 -22.21
N THR A 402 18.77 -2.53 -21.38
CA THR A 402 19.48 -1.82 -20.30
C THR A 402 19.09 -2.48 -18.99
N TRP A 403 20.06 -2.71 -18.10
CA TRP A 403 19.78 -3.02 -16.70
C TRP A 403 20.14 -1.84 -15.81
N SER A 404 19.50 -1.74 -14.65
CA SER A 404 19.89 -0.87 -13.55
C SER A 404 20.08 -1.71 -12.31
N PHE A 405 21.18 -1.48 -11.58
CA PHE A 405 21.38 -2.09 -10.27
C PHE A 405 20.65 -1.22 -9.24
N VAL A 406 19.72 -1.81 -8.50
CA VAL A 406 19.15 -1.20 -7.29
C VAL A 406 19.67 -2.01 -6.12
N GLU A 407 20.64 -1.47 -5.38
CA GLU A 407 20.98 -1.98 -4.06
C GLU A 407 19.85 -1.60 -3.10
N ASN A 408 19.04 -2.58 -2.69
CA ASN A 408 18.13 -2.41 -1.57
C ASN A 408 18.91 -2.67 -0.28
N SER A 409 18.81 -1.76 0.69
CA SER A 409 19.60 -1.73 1.92
C SER A 409 19.28 -2.85 2.93
N ASP A 410 18.42 -3.81 2.58
CA ASP A 410 17.83 -4.74 3.55
C ASP A 410 18.00 -6.19 3.04
N ASP A 411 19.18 -6.77 3.29
CA ASP A 411 19.57 -8.19 3.43
C ASP A 411 18.72 -9.30 2.72
N SER A 412 18.22 -9.04 1.52
CA SER A 412 17.64 -10.07 0.64
C SER A 412 17.71 -9.61 -0.82
N SER A 413 18.61 -10.25 -1.56
CA SER A 413 18.92 -10.03 -2.98
C SER A 413 17.77 -10.52 -3.87
N ILE A 414 16.74 -9.68 -4.04
CA ILE A 414 15.74 -9.81 -5.10
C ILE A 414 16.07 -8.81 -6.21
N TYR A 415 16.41 -9.31 -7.39
CA TYR A 415 16.71 -8.54 -8.59
C TYR A 415 15.48 -8.51 -9.51
N ASP A 416 14.87 -7.33 -9.69
CA ASP A 416 13.85 -7.15 -10.72
C ASP A 416 14.49 -6.75 -12.06
N VAL A 417 14.13 -7.49 -13.12
CA VAL A 417 14.60 -7.23 -14.48
C VAL A 417 13.41 -6.79 -15.32
N THR A 418 13.35 -5.49 -15.63
CA THR A 418 12.34 -4.96 -16.56
C THR A 418 12.97 -4.76 -17.93
N LEU A 419 12.65 -5.65 -18.87
CA LEU A 419 13.00 -5.48 -20.28
C LEU A 419 11.85 -4.74 -20.99
N SER A 420 12.15 -3.65 -21.69
CA SER A 420 11.15 -3.04 -22.57
C SER A 420 10.98 -3.90 -23.83
N ASP A 421 9.72 -4.18 -24.14
CA ASP A 421 9.16 -5.00 -25.23
C ASP A 421 9.09 -6.53 -25.00
N THR A 422 8.02 -6.91 -24.29
CA THR A 422 7.18 -8.12 -24.44
C THR A 422 7.88 -9.49 -24.63
N ILE A 423 8.68 -9.92 -23.66
CA ILE A 423 8.96 -11.36 -23.45
C ILE A 423 8.96 -11.62 -21.93
N GLU A 424 8.02 -12.42 -21.44
CA GLU A 424 7.96 -12.82 -20.03
C GLU A 424 9.06 -13.85 -19.73
N PHE A 425 9.99 -13.52 -18.83
CA PHE A 425 10.98 -14.44 -18.29
C PHE A 425 10.58 -14.85 -16.87
N GLY A 426 10.65 -16.14 -16.55
CA GLY A 426 10.58 -16.62 -15.17
C GLY A 426 11.99 -16.73 -14.59
N ALA A 427 12.32 -15.94 -13.57
CA ALA A 427 13.58 -16.05 -12.84
C ALA A 427 13.37 -16.82 -11.52
N SER A 428 14.35 -17.63 -11.11
CA SER A 428 14.38 -18.23 -9.77
C SER A 428 15.80 -18.22 -9.22
N VAL A 429 15.98 -17.66 -8.02
CA VAL A 429 17.26 -17.63 -7.30
C VAL A 429 17.35 -18.85 -6.37
N SER A 430 18.51 -19.51 -6.33
CA SER A 430 18.78 -20.57 -5.35
C SER A 430 20.21 -20.47 -4.83
N VAL A 431 20.35 -20.49 -3.50
CA VAL A 431 21.63 -20.46 -2.78
C VAL A 431 22.15 -21.90 -2.62
N VAL A 432 23.40 -22.15 -3.04
CA VAL A 432 24.10 -23.42 -2.79
C VAL A 432 25.44 -23.09 -2.14
N ASP A 433 25.70 -23.67 -0.97
CA ASP A 433 26.97 -23.60 -0.24
C ASP A 433 27.51 -22.20 0.15
N GLY A 434 26.60 -21.25 0.44
CA GLY A 434 26.99 -19.96 1.06
C GLY A 434 27.60 -18.92 0.10
N GLU A 435 27.56 -19.16 -1.20
CA GLU A 435 27.90 -18.21 -2.24
C GLU A 435 26.65 -17.88 -3.10
N GLU A 436 26.38 -16.60 -3.34
CA GLU A 436 25.22 -16.16 -4.12
C GLU A 436 25.44 -16.44 -5.61
N THR A 437 24.62 -17.33 -6.19
CA THR A 437 24.63 -17.64 -7.62
C THR A 437 23.28 -17.28 -8.22
N LEU A 438 23.26 -16.34 -9.18
CA LEU A 438 22.06 -16.01 -9.95
C LEU A 438 21.91 -16.99 -11.12
N ILE A 439 20.79 -17.72 -11.18
CA ILE A 439 20.47 -18.66 -12.26
C ILE A 439 19.24 -18.14 -13.01
N LEU A 440 19.39 -17.85 -14.30
CA LEU A 440 18.27 -17.55 -15.19
C LEU A 440 17.93 -18.79 -16.01
N ILE A 441 16.69 -19.26 -15.93
CA ILE A 441 16.22 -20.45 -16.67
C ILE A 441 15.24 -19.98 -17.75
N GLU A 442 15.61 -20.18 -19.01
CA GLU A 442 14.66 -20.04 -20.13
C GLU A 442 13.92 -21.37 -20.32
N LYS A 443 12.60 -21.30 -20.56
CA LYS A 443 11.86 -22.40 -21.18
C LYS A 443 11.32 -21.93 -22.52
N SER A 444 12.07 -22.18 -23.59
CA SER A 444 11.54 -22.05 -24.95
C SER A 444 10.98 -23.40 -25.42
N GLU A 445 9.99 -23.39 -26.30
CA GLU A 445 9.32 -24.58 -26.86
C GLU A 445 10.28 -25.51 -27.66
N GLN A 446 11.58 -25.17 -27.76
CA GLN A 446 12.62 -25.97 -28.40
C GLN A 446 13.79 -26.28 -27.46
N ASN A 447 13.53 -26.97 -26.34
CA ASN A 447 14.48 -27.82 -25.59
C ASN A 447 15.94 -27.34 -25.43
N MET A 448 16.16 -26.04 -25.26
CA MET A 448 17.48 -25.51 -24.92
C MET A 448 17.42 -24.89 -23.54
N ILE A 449 18.21 -25.47 -22.63
CA ILE A 449 18.41 -24.96 -21.28
C ILE A 449 19.73 -24.21 -21.32
N PHE A 450 19.68 -22.89 -21.13
CA PHE A 450 20.87 -22.09 -20.85
C PHE A 450 21.05 -21.99 -19.35
N VAL A 451 22.25 -22.30 -18.87
CA VAL A 451 22.65 -22.12 -17.48
C VAL A 451 23.78 -21.11 -17.48
N PHE A 452 23.56 -19.96 -16.85
CA PHE A 452 24.59 -18.96 -16.63
C PHE A 452 24.96 -18.99 -15.13
N ALA A 453 26.25 -19.01 -14.84
CA ALA A 453 26.79 -18.84 -13.50
C ALA A 453 27.66 -17.59 -13.51
N LEU A 454 27.15 -16.49 -12.97
CA LEU A 454 27.94 -15.29 -12.70
C LEU A 454 28.63 -15.51 -11.36
N HIS A 455 29.95 -15.51 -11.38
CA HIS A 455 30.78 -15.52 -10.18
C HIS A 455 31.14 -14.07 -9.89
N SER A 456 30.85 -13.55 -8.69
CA SER A 456 31.55 -12.36 -8.24
C SER A 456 32.97 -12.78 -7.88
N ARG A 457 33.96 -12.15 -8.50
CA ARG A 457 35.32 -12.14 -7.97
C ARG A 457 35.87 -10.75 -8.22
N ASP A 458 36.12 -10.05 -7.12
CA ASP A 458 36.82 -8.77 -6.94
C ASP A 458 36.80 -7.79 -8.14
#